data_AF-A0A520J5T7-F1
#
_entry.id   AF-A0A520J5T7-F1
#
_cell.length_a   1.000
_cell.length_b   1.000
_cell.length_c   1.000
_cell.angle_alpha   90.00
_cell.angle_beta   90.00
_cell.angle_gamma   90.00
#
_symmetry.space_group_name_H-M   'P 1'
#
loop_
_entity.id
_entity.type
_entity.pdbx_description
1 polymer ?
#
loop_
_entity_poly.entity_id
_entity_poly.type
_entity_poly.pdbx_seq_one_letter_code
_entity_poly.pdbx_strand_id
1 'polypeptide(L)'
;MKYHYQFVSGTTVRIELIPEYKNEISLLEALSDQPVNEELLLDFFRQGLAAYHADTQLTNTRFMNFPKVALCTFRLQKQVV
;
A
#
# COMPACT_ATOMS: atom_id res chain seq x y z
N MET A 1 1.62 -9.81 -7.58
CA MET A 1 0.54 -9.10 -6.89
C MET A 1 0.30 -7.82 -7.66
N LYS A 2 -0.96 -7.55 -7.99
CA LYS A 2 -1.37 -6.32 -8.66
C LYS A 2 -1.83 -5.27 -7.66
N TYR A 3 -1.84 -4.04 -8.13
CA TYR A 3 -2.34 -2.89 -7.39
C TYR A 3 -3.47 -2.24 -8.18
N HIS A 4 -4.58 -1.98 -7.50
CA HIS A 4 -5.62 -1.13 -8.04
C HIS A 4 -5.63 0.21 -7.29
N TYR A 5 -5.67 1.30 -8.06
CA TYR A 5 -5.56 2.67 -7.54
C TYR A 5 -6.86 3.43 -7.77
N GLN A 6 -7.30 4.15 -6.75
CA GLN A 6 -8.34 5.16 -6.89
C GLN A 6 -7.83 6.48 -6.32
N PHE A 7 -7.80 7.51 -7.17
CA PHE A 7 -7.47 8.87 -6.75
C PHE A 7 -8.46 9.35 -5.68
N VAL A 8 -7.95 9.94 -4.60
CA VAL A 8 -8.77 10.55 -3.54
C VAL A 8 -8.47 12.04 -3.42
N SER A 9 -7.19 12.43 -3.40
CA SER A 9 -6.75 13.82 -3.44
C SER A 9 -5.30 13.92 -3.96
N GLY A 10 -4.78 15.14 -4.11
CA GLY A 10 -3.41 15.38 -4.59
C GLY A 10 -2.30 14.73 -3.75
N THR A 11 -2.59 14.28 -2.53
CA THR A 11 -1.64 13.61 -1.63
C THR A 11 -2.19 12.32 -1.03
N THR A 12 -3.32 11.81 -1.53
CA THR A 12 -3.95 10.61 -1.00
C THR A 12 -4.48 9.74 -2.13
N VAL A 13 -4.17 8.46 -2.07
CA VAL A 13 -4.64 7.44 -3.01
C VAL A 13 -5.18 6.25 -2.23
N ARG A 14 -6.31 5.68 -2.66
CA ARG A 14 -6.75 4.37 -2.20
C ARG A 14 -6.01 3.33 -3.01
N ILE A 15 -5.33 2.41 -2.31
CA ILE A 15 -4.63 1.28 -2.90
C ILE A 15 -5.33 0.00 -2.45
N GLU A 16 -5.57 -0.89 -3.40
CA GLU A 16 -6.05 -2.24 -3.18
C GLU A 16 -5.02 -3.25 -3.70
N LEU A 17 -4.61 -4.15 -2.81
CA LEU A 17 -3.73 -5.27 -3.08
C LEU A 17 -4.55 -6.42 -3.68
N ILE A 18 -4.24 -6.79 -4.91
CA ILE A 18 -4.92 -7.87 -5.64
C ILE A 18 -3.93 -9.03 -5.79
N PRO A 19 -3.99 -10.05 -4.91
CA PRO A 19 -3.15 -11.24 -5.05
C PRO A 19 -3.55 -12.01 -6.32
N GLU A 20 -2.57 -12.44 -7.10
CA GLU A 20 -2.79 -13.18 -8.35
C GLU A 20 -2.44 -14.66 -8.23
N TYR A 21 -1.58 -14.98 -7.27
CA TYR A 21 -1.04 -16.32 -7.07
C TYR A 21 -1.39 -16.84 -5.67
N LYS A 22 -1.46 -18.17 -5.52
CA LYS A 22 -1.82 -18.83 -4.25
C LYS A 22 -0.92 -18.41 -3.09
N ASN A 23 0.38 -18.26 -3.32
CA ASN A 23 1.35 -17.81 -2.31
C ASN A 23 1.04 -16.37 -1.82
N GLU A 24 0.57 -15.48 -2.69
CA GLU A 24 0.20 -14.11 -2.33
C GLU A 24 -1.09 -14.07 -1.52
N ILE A 25 -2.05 -14.93 -1.84
CA ILE A 25 -3.27 -15.11 -1.05
C ILE A 25 -2.91 -15.54 0.37
N SER A 26 -2.13 -16.62 0.50
CA SER A 26 -1.71 -17.14 1.80
C SER A 26 -0.87 -16.13 2.59
N LEU A 27 -0.06 -15.31 1.91
CA LEU A 27 0.70 -14.25 2.57
C LEU A 27 -0.21 -13.17 3.15
N LEU A 28 -1.21 -12.69 2.39
CA LEU A 28 -2.14 -11.67 2.87
C LEU A 28 -3.04 -12.20 4.00
N GLU A 29 -3.41 -13.48 3.97
CA GLU A 29 -4.13 -14.15 5.07
C GLU A 29 -3.24 -14.27 6.33
N ALA A 30 -1.97 -14.66 6.17
CA ALA A 30 -1.04 -14.68 7.32
C ALA A 30 -0.85 -13.28 7.95
N LEU A 31 -0.86 -12.23 7.13
CA LEU A 31 -0.78 -10.84 7.58
C LEU A 31 -2.08 -10.34 8.23
N SER A 32 -3.23 -10.97 7.97
CA SER A 32 -4.47 -10.60 8.65
C SER A 32 -4.52 -11.05 10.10
N ASP A 33 -3.87 -12.19 10.38
CA ASP A 33 -4.01 -12.89 11.66
C ASP A 33 -2.92 -12.53 12.67
N GLN A 34 -1.81 -11.94 12.22
CA GLN A 34 -0.67 -11.63 13.08
C GLN A 34 -0.23 -10.16 12.96
N PRO A 35 -0.37 -9.35 14.02
CA PRO A 35 0.16 -7.99 14.05
C PRO A 35 1.70 -7.91 13.98
N VAL A 36 2.40 -9.05 14.01
CA VAL A 36 3.87 -9.13 14.04
C VAL A 36 4.53 -8.63 12.75
N ASN A 37 3.80 -8.55 11.63
CA ASN A 37 4.36 -8.20 10.33
C ASN A 37 3.70 -6.97 9.68
N GLU A 38 3.24 -6.02 10.50
CA GLU A 38 2.68 -4.75 10.01
C GLU A 38 3.65 -4.04 9.03
N GLU A 39 4.96 -4.08 9.29
CA GLU A 39 5.96 -3.45 8.43
C GLU A 39 6.04 -4.10 7.03
N LEU A 40 5.95 -5.43 6.95
CA LEU A 40 5.92 -6.13 5.66
C LEU A 40 4.66 -5.78 4.87
N LEU A 41 3.51 -5.65 5.57
CA LEU A 41 2.28 -5.21 4.93
C LEU A 41 2.41 -3.77 4.41
N LEU A 42 2.98 -2.87 5.21
CA LEU A 42 3.23 -1.49 4.83
C LEU A 42 4.18 -1.40 3.62
N ASP A 43 5.17 -2.29 3.50
CA ASP A 43 6.05 -2.35 2.33
C ASP A 43 5.30 -2.62 1.03
N PHE A 44 4.26 -3.46 1.04
CA PHE A 44 3.42 -3.64 -0.14
C PHE A 44 2.71 -2.35 -0.55
N PHE A 45 2.21 -1.58 0.41
CA PHE A 45 1.59 -0.28 0.12
C PHE A 45 2.61 0.77 -0.33
N ARG A 46 3.83 0.76 0.22
CA ARG A 46 4.92 1.62 -0.26
C ARG A 46 5.31 1.30 -1.71
N GLN A 47 5.41 0.02 -2.05
CA GLN A 47 5.68 -0.43 -3.42
C GLN A 47 4.56 -0.01 -4.39
N GLY A 48 3.30 -0.23 -4.02
CA GLY A 48 2.16 0.22 -4.82
C GLY A 48 2.16 1.74 -5.00
N LEU A 49 2.45 2.49 -3.93
CA LEU A 49 2.53 3.95 -3.99
C LEU A 49 3.67 4.43 -4.91
N ALA A 50 4.86 3.82 -4.83
CA ALA A 50 5.99 4.14 -5.70
C ALA A 50 5.71 3.84 -7.18
N ALA A 51 4.93 2.79 -7.47
CA ALA A 51 4.47 2.48 -8.81
C ALA A 51 3.38 3.45 -9.33
N TYR A 52 2.58 4.03 -8.43
CA TYR A 52 1.58 5.05 -8.76
C TYR A 52 2.22 6.42 -9.02
N HIS A 53 3.15 6.83 -8.16
CA HIS A 53 3.88 8.07 -8.29
C HIS A 53 5.27 7.91 -7.67
N ALA A 54 6.31 8.03 -8.52
CA ALA A 54 7.70 7.94 -8.07
C ALA A 54 8.04 9.05 -7.06
N ASP A 55 9.11 8.83 -6.30
CA ASP A 55 9.64 9.76 -5.30
C ASP A 55 8.60 10.18 -4.25
N THR A 56 7.75 9.24 -3.86
CA THR A 56 6.74 9.43 -2.81
C THR A 56 7.14 8.76 -1.51
N GLN A 57 6.92 9.46 -0.40
CA GLN A 57 7.05 8.90 0.93
C GLN A 57 5.66 8.69 1.53
N LEU A 58 5.34 7.43 1.84
CA LEU A 58 4.13 7.08 2.59
C LEU A 58 4.22 7.66 4.00
N THR A 59 3.23 8.49 4.36
CA THR A 59 3.17 9.19 5.66
C THR A 59 2.08 8.67 6.58
N ASN A 60 1.02 8.12 6.01
CA ASN A 60 -0.08 7.52 6.76
C ASN A 60 -0.75 6.44 5.93
N THR A 61 -1.14 5.35 6.60
CA THR A 61 -1.91 4.26 6.03
C THR A 61 -3.13 4.03 6.90
N ARG A 62 -4.32 4.21 6.33
CA ARG A 62 -5.59 3.91 6.99
C ARG A 62 -6.29 2.78 6.27
N PHE A 63 -6.36 1.61 6.89
CA PHE A 63 -7.05 0.47 6.31
C PHE A 63 -8.56 0.70 6.22
N MET A 64 -9.10 0.48 5.03
CA MET A 64 -10.54 0.48 4.74
C MET A 64 -11.09 -0.95 4.76
N ASN A 65 -10.25 -1.91 4.36
CA ASN A 65 -10.51 -3.34 4.48
C ASN A 65 -9.17 -4.04 4.75
N PHE A 66 -8.90 -4.35 6.02
CA PHE A 66 -7.63 -4.94 6.40
C PHE A 66 -7.51 -6.39 5.91
N PRO A 67 -6.35 -6.84 5.40
CA PRO A 67 -5.14 -6.07 5.10
C PRO A 67 -5.08 -5.54 3.65
N LYS A 68 -6.13 -5.75 2.85
CA LYS A 68 -6.08 -5.64 1.38
C LYS A 68 -6.26 -4.22 0.85
N VAL A 69 -6.99 -3.35 1.53
CA VAL A 69 -7.36 -2.01 1.03
C VAL A 69 -7.04 -0.95 2.06
N ALA A 70 -6.28 0.06 1.64
CA ALA A 70 -5.93 1.20 2.49
C ALA A 70 -5.96 2.53 1.74
N LEU A 71 -6.29 3.60 2.48
CA LEU A 71 -6.00 4.97 2.09
C LEU A 71 -4.55 5.27 2.46
N CYS A 72 -3.76 5.60 1.45
CA CYS A 72 -2.34 5.90 1.57
C CYS A 72 -2.15 7.41 1.36
N THR A 73 -1.78 8.12 2.43
CA THR A 73 -1.41 9.54 2.35
C THR A 73 0.10 9.66 2.22
N PHE A 74 0.55 10.48 1.27
CA PHE A 74 1.95 10.58 0.91
C PHE A 74 2.41 12.03 0.77
N ARG A 75 3.73 12.21 0.75
CA ARG A 75 4.38 13.45 0.37
C ARG A 75 5.31 13.20 -0.80
N LEU A 76 5.36 14.14 -1.73
CA LEU A 76 6.41 14.16 -2.75
C LEU A 76 7.73 14.50 -2.05
N GLN A 77 8.72 13.63 -2.17
CA GLN A 77 10.09 14.01 -1.84
C GLN A 77 10.49 15.04 -2.90
N LYS A 78 10.65 16.30 -2.48
CA LYS A 78 11.18 17.35 -3.37
C LYS A 78 12.47 16.80 -3.97
N GLN A 79 12.54 16.69 -5.31
CA GLN A 79 13.82 16.57 -5.99
C GLN A 79 14.67 17.75 -5.53
N VAL A 80 15.71 17.45 -4.76
CA VAL A 80 16.80 18.39 -4.53
C VAL A 80 17.49 18.48 -5.88
N VAL A 81 17.23 19.58 -6.60
CA VAL A 81 17.92 19.94 -7.84
C VAL A 81 19.37 20.28 -7.53
#